data_AF-A0A9E8EHL0-F1
#
_entry.id   AF-A0A9E8EHL0-F1
#
_cell.length_a   1.000
_cell.length_b   1.000
_cell.length_c   1.000
_cell.angle_alpha   90.00
_cell.angle_beta   90.00
_cell.angle_gamma   90.00
#
_symmetry.space_group_name_H-M   'P 1'
#
loop_
_entity.id
_entity.type
_entity.pdbx_description
1 polymer ?
#
loop_
_entity_poly.entity_id
_entity_poly.type
_entity_poly.pdbx_seq_one_letter_code
_entity_poly.pdbx_strand_id
1 'polypeptide(L)'
;MNKKIYRIKKHFHRISQTTIKRSRLLYQKKIFLTHSKDLPEKILLPFIALVRVQDGFTLHRFSLINPEINPFSKASLQFQQHHNSSEKAYKILHRYYNSVQPQNVSEWIDVEKADCKKIANIPPVYWRSAAEPGLDPWSDKLLTKDERHYSGHFSYTSADFSRIHQQGLFGPVSSERIHLETQRIISLTQSISSNGYQRKNSYDGDINATILIRDDGQVRWLTMAGVHRSAVLAAMGYKIIPVRVVQIIFEHSIRTWSKVINGYFSEKGAKSFFDHYFHSEYPSIAKEWLNESTF
;
A
#
# COMPACT_ATOMS: atom_id res chain seq x y z
N MET A 1 -14.66 3.87 51.99
CA MET A 1 -15.38 4.12 50.72
C MET A 1 -14.42 3.89 49.56
N ASN A 2 -14.45 2.68 48.96
CA ASN A 2 -13.45 2.22 47.99
C ASN A 2 -13.99 2.21 46.56
N LYS A 3 -13.22 2.81 45.64
CA LYS A 3 -13.50 2.95 44.20
C LYS A 3 -13.43 1.59 43.49
N LYS A 4 -14.49 1.25 42.73
CA LYS A 4 -14.52 0.11 41.79
C LYS A 4 -13.71 0.46 40.53
N ILE A 5 -12.63 -0.28 40.31
CA ILE A 5 -11.88 -0.33 39.04
C ILE A 5 -12.49 -1.45 38.19
N TYR A 6 -13.05 -1.12 37.02
CA TYR A 6 -13.49 -2.10 36.04
C TYR A 6 -12.28 -2.69 35.29
N ARG A 7 -12.16 -4.02 35.37
CA ARG A 7 -11.10 -4.83 34.76
C ARG A 7 -11.66 -5.49 33.50
N ILE A 8 -11.49 -4.87 32.33
CA ILE A 8 -11.80 -5.51 31.04
C ILE A 8 -10.63 -6.45 30.69
N LYS A 9 -10.80 -7.75 30.90
CA LYS A 9 -9.88 -8.80 30.43
C LYS A 9 -10.62 -9.74 29.48
N LYS A 10 -10.02 -9.92 28.29
CA LYS A 10 -10.07 -11.10 27.40
C LYS A 10 -11.45 -11.55 26.89
N HIS A 11 -11.78 -11.13 25.67
CA HIS A 11 -12.74 -11.81 24.79
C HIS A 11 -12.15 -11.99 23.37
N PHE A 12 -10.97 -12.59 23.30
CA PHE A 12 -10.44 -13.19 22.07
C PHE A 12 -9.66 -14.44 22.45
N HIS A 13 -10.30 -15.61 22.40
CA HIS A 13 -9.74 -16.88 21.92
C HIS A 13 -10.63 -18.06 22.35
N ARG A 14 -11.58 -18.41 21.49
CA ARG A 14 -12.04 -19.79 21.34
C ARG A 14 -12.36 -20.04 19.86
N ILE A 15 -11.34 -19.92 19.02
CA ILE A 15 -11.41 -20.43 17.65
C ILE A 15 -11.36 -21.96 17.78
N SER A 16 -12.41 -22.65 17.34
CA SER A 16 -12.50 -24.11 17.44
C SER A 16 -11.37 -24.78 16.65
N GLN A 17 -10.87 -25.93 17.12
CA GLN A 17 -9.86 -26.71 16.38
C GLN A 17 -10.35 -27.12 14.99
N THR A 18 -11.67 -27.20 14.78
CA THR A 18 -12.31 -27.46 13.49
C THR A 18 -12.10 -26.31 12.49
N THR A 19 -12.15 -25.06 12.97
CA THR A 19 -11.84 -23.86 12.18
C THR A 19 -10.36 -23.83 11.77
N ILE A 20 -9.46 -24.31 12.65
CA ILE A 20 -8.01 -24.40 12.40
C ILE A 20 -7.70 -25.51 11.37
N LYS A 21 -8.40 -26.65 11.41
CA LYS A 21 -8.26 -27.70 10.39
C LYS A 21 -8.76 -27.26 9.01
N ARG A 22 -9.90 -26.55 8.93
CA ARG A 22 -10.43 -25.99 7.67
C ARG A 22 -9.54 -24.89 7.08
N SER A 23 -8.98 -24.00 7.91
CA SER A 23 -8.06 -22.98 7.42
C SER A 23 -6.76 -23.58 6.86
N ARG A 24 -6.26 -24.70 7.43
CA ARG A 24 -5.12 -25.45 6.87
C ARG A 24 -5.40 -26.06 5.49
N LEU A 25 -6.62 -26.54 5.23
CA LEU A 25 -7.01 -27.11 3.94
C LEU A 25 -7.16 -26.04 2.84
N LEU A 26 -7.66 -24.85 3.17
CA LEU A 26 -7.73 -23.71 2.24
C LEU A 26 -6.35 -23.17 1.84
N TYR A 27 -5.32 -23.41 2.66
CA TYR A 27 -3.93 -23.03 2.35
C TYR A 27 -3.29 -23.85 1.23
N GLN A 28 -3.87 -24.99 0.82
CA GLN A 28 -3.20 -25.92 -0.10
C GLN A 28 -3.53 -25.67 -1.58
N LYS A 29 -4.68 -25.05 -1.90
CA LYS A 29 -5.02 -24.75 -3.30
C LYS A 29 -4.47 -23.36 -3.65
N LYS A 30 -3.36 -23.32 -4.38
CA LYS A 30 -2.83 -22.09 -4.97
C LYS A 30 -3.83 -21.59 -6.02
N ILE A 31 -4.46 -20.45 -5.77
CA ILE A 31 -5.35 -19.79 -6.72
C ILE A 31 -4.47 -18.90 -7.60
N PHE A 32 -4.45 -19.12 -8.91
CA PHE A 32 -3.79 -18.20 -9.83
C PHE A 32 -4.80 -17.14 -10.23
N LEU A 33 -4.62 -15.91 -9.74
CA LEU A 33 -5.61 -14.86 -9.84
C LEU A 33 -5.20 -13.85 -10.91
N THR A 34 -5.78 -13.99 -12.10
CA THR A 34 -5.57 -13.13 -13.27
C THR A 34 -6.86 -12.48 -13.78
N HIS A 35 -8.01 -13.07 -13.42
CA HIS A 35 -9.34 -12.61 -13.76
C HIS A 35 -10.29 -12.87 -12.59
N SER A 36 -11.37 -12.09 -12.48
CA SER A 36 -12.45 -12.31 -11.50
C SER A 36 -13.02 -13.74 -11.47
N LYS A 37 -13.01 -14.46 -12.60
CA LYS A 37 -13.50 -15.84 -12.73
C LYS A 37 -12.61 -16.85 -11.98
N ASP A 38 -11.38 -16.46 -11.64
CA ASP A 38 -10.45 -17.29 -10.87
C ASP A 38 -10.78 -17.27 -9.37
N LEU A 39 -11.66 -16.37 -8.91
CA LEU A 39 -12.08 -16.32 -7.52
C LEU A 39 -12.93 -17.55 -7.16
N PRO A 40 -12.78 -18.08 -5.92
CA PRO A 40 -13.62 -19.16 -5.45
C PRO A 40 -15.06 -18.66 -5.24
N GLU A 41 -16.05 -19.52 -5.49
CA GLU A 41 -17.47 -19.21 -5.24
C GLU A 41 -17.72 -18.73 -3.80
N LYS A 42 -16.95 -19.25 -2.84
CA LYS A 42 -16.97 -18.81 -1.44
C LYS A 42 -15.60 -18.26 -1.06
N ILE A 43 -15.55 -16.95 -0.86
CA ILE A 43 -14.34 -16.24 -0.49
C ILE A 43 -14.23 -16.22 1.04
N LEU A 44 -13.16 -16.80 1.57
CA LEU A 44 -12.79 -16.72 2.98
C LEU A 44 -11.44 -16.04 3.09
N LEU A 45 -11.45 -14.80 3.61
CA LEU A 45 -10.24 -14.01 3.82
C LEU A 45 -9.61 -14.33 5.19
N PRO A 46 -8.26 -14.25 5.32
CA PRO A 46 -7.31 -14.11 4.23
C PRO A 46 -7.04 -15.46 3.53
N PHE A 47 -6.66 -15.43 2.25
CA PHE A 47 -6.19 -16.61 1.50
C PHE A 47 -4.92 -16.30 0.70
N ILE A 48 -4.25 -17.33 0.18
CA ILE A 48 -3.05 -17.16 -0.65
C ILE A 48 -3.41 -17.26 -2.12
N ALA A 49 -3.04 -16.23 -2.88
CA ALA A 49 -3.14 -16.22 -4.34
C ALA A 49 -1.74 -16.12 -4.95
N LEU A 50 -1.55 -16.74 -6.11
CA LEU A 50 -0.47 -16.43 -7.04
C LEU A 50 -0.98 -15.32 -7.96
N VAL A 51 -0.28 -14.19 -7.99
CA VAL A 51 -0.63 -13.02 -8.81
C VAL A 51 0.50 -12.71 -9.77
N ARG A 52 0.17 -12.15 -10.93
CA ARG A 52 1.20 -11.62 -11.85
C ARG A 52 1.78 -10.34 -11.25
N VAL A 53 3.11 -10.22 -11.27
CA VAL A 53 3.80 -9.04 -10.74
C VAL A 53 3.39 -7.78 -11.50
N GLN A 54 3.23 -7.87 -12.82
CA GLN A 54 2.85 -6.75 -13.68
C GLN A 54 1.46 -6.15 -13.38
N ASP A 55 0.57 -6.89 -12.71
CA ASP A 55 -0.76 -6.39 -12.30
C ASP A 55 -0.73 -5.70 -10.92
N GLY A 56 0.46 -5.61 -10.33
CA GLY A 56 0.68 -5.16 -8.97
C GLY A 56 1.11 -3.72 -8.84
N PHE A 57 0.73 -3.11 -7.71
CA PHE A 57 1.17 -1.78 -7.31
C PHE A 57 1.80 -1.83 -5.92
N THR A 58 2.85 -1.05 -5.74
CA THR A 58 3.44 -0.77 -4.41
C THR A 58 3.54 0.73 -4.21
N LEU A 59 3.82 1.15 -2.97
CA LEU A 59 3.65 2.54 -2.55
C LEU A 59 2.25 3.08 -2.90
N HIS A 60 1.28 2.18 -3.04
CA HIS A 60 -0.06 2.40 -3.57
C HIS A 60 -0.16 3.02 -4.97
N ARG A 61 0.90 3.56 -5.56
CA ARG A 61 0.81 4.35 -6.82
C ARG A 61 1.78 3.95 -7.90
N PHE A 62 2.78 3.15 -7.55
CA PHE A 62 3.81 2.77 -8.50
C PHE A 62 3.59 1.35 -8.94
N SER A 63 3.16 1.22 -10.20
CA SER A 63 3.04 -0.09 -10.86
C SER A 63 4.36 -0.84 -10.82
N LEU A 64 4.27 -2.16 -10.63
CA LEU A 64 5.39 -3.09 -10.68
C LEU A 64 5.71 -3.57 -12.11
N ILE A 65 4.94 -3.14 -13.12
CA ILE A 65 5.17 -3.52 -14.53
C ILE A 65 6.55 -3.07 -15.02
N ASN A 66 6.97 -1.88 -14.63
CA ASN A 66 8.25 -1.30 -15.00
C ASN A 66 9.06 -0.99 -13.72
N PRO A 67 10.05 -1.83 -13.38
CA PRO A 67 10.86 -1.63 -12.18
C PRO A 67 11.66 -0.31 -12.20
N GLU A 68 11.90 0.30 -13.37
CA GLU A 68 12.60 1.58 -13.50
C GLU A 68 11.77 2.79 -13.05
N ILE A 69 10.45 2.62 -12.90
CA ILE A 69 9.53 3.67 -12.47
C ILE A 69 9.26 3.58 -10.96
N ASN A 70 9.14 2.37 -10.43
CA ASN A 70 8.93 2.17 -9.00
C ASN A 70 10.23 2.47 -8.24
N PRO A 71 10.27 3.47 -7.32
CA PRO A 71 11.52 3.94 -6.72
C PRO A 71 12.27 2.85 -5.94
N PHE A 72 11.54 1.95 -5.28
CA PHE A 72 12.14 0.84 -4.53
C PHE A 72 12.65 -0.26 -5.45
N SER A 73 11.93 -0.53 -6.54
CA SER A 73 12.37 -1.50 -7.55
C SER A 73 13.60 -0.96 -8.27
N LYS A 74 13.61 0.32 -8.65
CA LYS A 74 14.74 1.01 -9.28
C LYS A 74 15.97 1.02 -8.39
N ALA A 75 15.80 1.32 -7.10
CA ALA A 75 16.91 1.29 -6.15
C ALA A 75 17.53 -0.12 -6.02
N SER A 76 16.69 -1.17 -5.98
CA SER A 76 17.16 -2.57 -5.98
C SER A 76 17.89 -2.93 -7.27
N LEU A 77 17.33 -2.54 -8.43
CA LEU A 77 17.92 -2.79 -9.75
C LEU A 77 19.29 -2.10 -9.90
N GLN A 78 19.38 -0.83 -9.52
CA GLN A 78 20.62 -0.06 -9.58
C GLN A 78 21.70 -0.60 -8.63
N PHE A 79 21.30 -1.09 -7.45
CA PHE A 79 22.20 -1.81 -6.56
C PHE A 79 22.77 -3.06 -7.24
N GLN A 80 21.92 -3.86 -7.89
CA GLN A 80 22.35 -5.10 -8.58
C GLN A 80 23.25 -4.83 -9.79
N GLN A 81 22.88 -3.86 -10.64
CA GLN A 81 23.61 -3.54 -11.88
C GLN A 81 24.98 -2.90 -11.63
N HIS A 82 25.14 -2.17 -10.53
CA HIS A 82 26.39 -1.47 -10.19
C HIS A 82 27.17 -2.18 -9.08
N HIS A 83 27.37 -3.49 -9.20
CA HIS A 83 28.21 -4.28 -8.31
C HIS A 83 27.90 -4.08 -6.81
N ASN A 84 26.61 -4.07 -6.44
CA ASN A 84 26.16 -3.87 -5.07
C ASN A 84 26.49 -2.48 -4.49
N SER A 85 26.44 -1.44 -5.33
CA SER A 85 26.67 -0.06 -4.89
C SER A 85 25.50 0.49 -4.07
N SER A 86 25.69 0.58 -2.76
CA SER A 86 24.73 1.22 -1.85
C SER A 86 24.50 2.69 -2.17
N GLU A 87 25.52 3.38 -2.68
CA GLU A 87 25.47 4.80 -3.03
C GLU A 87 24.48 5.05 -4.18
N LYS A 88 24.47 4.18 -5.20
CA LYS A 88 23.52 4.28 -6.31
C LYS A 88 22.09 4.11 -5.83
N ALA A 89 21.82 3.09 -5.01
CA ALA A 89 20.49 2.90 -4.41
C ALA A 89 20.06 4.11 -3.56
N TYR A 90 20.97 4.66 -2.75
CA TYR A 90 20.70 5.86 -1.94
C TYR A 90 20.34 7.06 -2.82
N LYS A 91 21.12 7.34 -3.87
CA LYS A 91 20.86 8.45 -4.80
C LYS A 91 19.47 8.36 -5.44
N ILE A 92 19.05 7.16 -5.84
CA ILE A 92 17.72 6.90 -6.38
C ILE A 92 16.62 7.26 -5.37
N LEU A 93 16.72 6.75 -4.13
CA LEU A 93 15.71 7.03 -3.10
C LEU A 93 15.72 8.50 -2.68
N HIS A 94 16.89 9.10 -2.54
CA HIS A 94 17.04 10.53 -2.23
C HIS A 94 16.34 11.41 -3.27
N ARG A 95 16.55 11.12 -4.55
CA ARG A 95 15.86 11.81 -5.64
C ARG A 95 14.35 11.66 -5.56
N TYR A 96 13.86 10.42 -5.38
CA TYR A 96 12.43 10.15 -5.24
C TYR A 96 11.79 10.99 -4.13
N TYR A 97 12.36 10.94 -2.93
CA TYR A 97 11.81 11.67 -1.79
C TYR A 97 11.88 13.19 -1.97
N ASN A 98 12.87 13.72 -2.70
CA ASN A 98 12.94 15.16 -2.97
C ASN A 98 11.97 15.63 -4.07
N SER A 99 11.63 14.76 -5.02
CA SER A 99 10.75 15.11 -6.16
C SER A 99 9.27 14.82 -5.91
N VAL A 100 8.94 13.90 -4.99
CA VAL A 100 7.54 13.50 -4.74
C VAL A 100 7.13 13.97 -3.34
N GLN A 101 6.55 15.18 -3.27
CA GLN A 101 6.14 15.84 -2.02
C GLN A 101 4.71 16.40 -2.11
N PRO A 102 3.67 15.53 -2.09
CA PRO A 102 2.28 15.99 -2.15
C PRO A 102 1.96 16.89 -0.95
N GLN A 103 1.22 17.97 -1.16
CA GLN A 103 0.82 18.89 -0.08
C GLN A 103 -0.43 18.40 0.66
N ASN A 104 -1.20 17.51 0.05
CA ASN A 104 -2.45 17.00 0.57
C ASN A 104 -2.79 15.62 -0.03
N VAL A 105 -3.82 14.98 0.51
CA VAL A 105 -4.27 13.68 0.02
C VAL A 105 -4.72 13.75 -1.44
N SER A 106 -5.36 14.84 -1.89
CA SER A 106 -5.86 14.92 -3.27
C SER A 106 -4.75 14.93 -4.32
N GLU A 107 -3.58 15.49 -4.03
CA GLU A 107 -2.42 15.48 -4.93
C GLU A 107 -1.79 14.08 -5.03
N TRP A 108 -1.67 13.36 -3.90
CA TRP A 108 -1.22 11.96 -3.90
C TRP A 108 -2.24 11.02 -4.57
N ILE A 109 -3.48 11.36 -4.31
CA ILE A 109 -4.75 11.03 -4.94
C ILE A 109 -4.90 11.11 -6.45
N ASP A 110 -4.25 12.13 -6.99
CA ASP A 110 -4.50 12.65 -8.33
C ASP A 110 -6.00 12.72 -8.68
N VAL A 111 -6.85 13.10 -7.71
CA VAL A 111 -8.30 13.32 -7.93
C VAL A 111 -8.56 14.82 -7.94
N GLU A 112 -9.37 15.27 -8.90
CA GLU A 112 -9.76 16.67 -8.99
C GLU A 112 -10.38 17.17 -7.68
N LYS A 113 -9.95 18.33 -7.20
CA LYS A 113 -10.44 18.91 -5.93
C LYS A 113 -11.97 19.07 -5.90
N ALA A 114 -12.59 19.30 -7.05
CA ALA A 114 -14.04 19.39 -7.19
C ALA A 114 -14.75 18.08 -6.78
N ASP A 115 -14.10 16.94 -7.03
CA ASP A 115 -14.60 15.59 -6.77
C ASP A 115 -14.16 15.02 -5.41
N CYS A 116 -13.36 15.77 -4.64
CA CYS A 116 -12.81 15.28 -3.38
C CYS A 116 -12.64 16.38 -2.31
N LYS A 117 -13.61 17.31 -2.23
CA LYS A 117 -13.53 18.54 -1.43
C LYS A 117 -13.11 18.33 0.03
N LYS A 118 -13.59 17.27 0.70
CA LYS A 118 -13.24 17.01 2.11
C LYS A 118 -11.80 16.53 2.30
N ILE A 119 -11.21 15.85 1.31
CA ILE A 119 -9.84 15.34 1.39
C ILE A 119 -8.80 16.29 0.80
N ALA A 120 -9.23 17.27 0.00
CA ALA A 120 -8.33 18.21 -0.68
C ALA A 120 -7.43 19.03 0.27
N ASN A 121 -7.83 19.15 1.54
CA ASN A 121 -7.08 19.87 2.57
C ASN A 121 -6.51 18.94 3.66
N ILE A 122 -6.67 17.62 3.52
CA ILE A 122 -6.14 16.67 4.50
C ILE A 122 -4.64 16.48 4.21
N PRO A 123 -3.76 16.54 5.22
CA PRO A 123 -2.35 16.27 5.04
C PRO A 123 -2.10 14.87 4.45
N PRO A 124 -1.11 14.72 3.57
CA PRO A 124 -0.92 13.51 2.77
C PRO A 124 -0.61 12.28 3.64
N VAL A 125 -0.05 12.44 4.85
CA VAL A 125 0.21 11.35 5.80
C VAL A 125 -1.06 10.56 6.17
N TYR A 126 -2.23 11.18 6.05
CA TYR A 126 -3.53 10.56 6.36
C TYR A 126 -4.22 9.98 5.13
N TRP A 127 -3.55 9.90 3.97
CA TRP A 127 -4.14 9.41 2.72
C TRP A 127 -4.84 8.06 2.93
N ARG A 128 -4.27 7.16 3.74
CA ARG A 128 -4.82 5.85 4.00
C ARG A 128 -6.21 5.93 4.64
N SER A 129 -6.32 6.71 5.72
CA SER A 129 -7.59 6.95 6.42
C SER A 129 -8.61 7.73 5.59
N ALA A 130 -8.12 8.63 4.73
CA ALA A 130 -8.95 9.52 3.93
C ALA A 130 -9.44 8.90 2.62
N ALA A 131 -8.65 8.04 2.01
CA ALA A 131 -8.79 7.68 0.60
C ALA A 131 -8.64 6.19 0.26
N GLU A 132 -8.18 5.32 1.16
CA GLU A 132 -8.02 3.90 0.80
C GLU A 132 -9.39 3.28 0.43
N PRO A 133 -9.52 2.68 -0.78
CA PRO A 133 -10.76 2.07 -1.22
C PRO A 133 -11.24 1.01 -0.21
N GLY A 134 -12.54 0.98 0.05
CA GLY A 134 -13.17 -0.09 0.82
C GLY A 134 -12.68 -0.25 2.27
N LEU A 135 -11.90 0.68 2.83
CA LEU A 135 -11.65 0.68 4.27
C LEU A 135 -12.95 0.91 5.03
N ASP A 136 -13.05 0.18 6.12
CA ASP A 136 -14.21 0.08 7.00
C ASP A 136 -14.67 1.49 7.49
N PRO A 137 -15.98 1.78 7.55
CA PRO A 137 -16.55 2.99 8.17
C PRO A 137 -16.01 3.35 9.57
N TRP A 138 -15.44 2.39 10.32
CA TRP A 138 -14.77 2.71 11.59
C TRP A 138 -13.54 3.63 11.43
N SER A 139 -13.01 3.80 10.21
CA SER A 139 -11.97 4.79 9.89
C SER A 139 -12.45 6.24 10.02
N ASP A 140 -13.75 6.51 9.99
CA ASP A 140 -14.28 7.88 10.21
C ASP A 140 -14.06 8.35 11.65
N LYS A 141 -13.95 7.42 12.61
CA LYS A 141 -13.53 7.76 13.98
C LYS A 141 -12.07 8.19 14.07
N LEU A 142 -11.22 7.72 13.15
CA LEU A 142 -9.83 8.17 13.06
C LEU A 142 -9.78 9.59 12.50
N LEU A 143 -10.54 9.85 11.42
CA LEU A 143 -10.65 11.20 10.86
C LEU A 143 -11.19 12.20 11.89
N THR A 144 -12.23 11.89 12.66
CA THR A 144 -12.73 12.82 13.72
C THR A 144 -11.78 13.00 14.91
N LYS A 145 -10.81 12.10 15.12
CA LYS A 145 -9.76 12.24 16.13
C LYS A 145 -8.59 13.06 15.58
N ASP A 146 -8.27 12.88 14.30
CA ASP A 146 -7.23 13.59 13.57
C ASP A 146 -7.69 15.02 13.19
N GLU A 147 -8.96 15.23 12.86
CA GLU A 147 -9.60 16.54 12.61
C GLU A 147 -9.60 17.41 13.87
N ARG A 148 -9.87 16.81 15.05
CA ARG A 148 -9.74 17.50 16.35
C ARG A 148 -8.30 17.91 16.68
N HIS A 149 -7.33 17.20 16.11
CA HIS A 149 -5.93 17.57 16.19
C HIS A 149 -5.59 18.72 15.23
N TYR A 150 -6.36 18.88 14.14
CA TYR A 150 -6.12 19.85 13.07
C TYR A 150 -6.82 21.21 13.26
N SER A 151 -7.95 21.28 13.97
CA SER A 151 -8.66 22.55 14.22
C SER A 151 -7.93 23.51 15.17
N GLY A 152 -6.81 23.09 15.77
CA GLY A 152 -5.90 23.96 16.50
C GLY A 152 -4.70 24.32 15.62
N HIS A 153 -4.47 25.61 15.38
CA HIS A 153 -3.27 26.12 14.72
C HIS A 153 -2.01 25.43 15.25
N PHE A 154 -1.34 24.62 14.42
CA PHE A 154 -0.06 24.02 14.80
C PHE A 154 1.00 24.14 13.70
N SER A 155 2.15 24.65 14.15
CA SER A 155 3.46 24.46 13.56
C SER A 155 3.90 23.02 13.81
N TYR A 156 4.39 22.33 12.78
CA TYR A 156 4.83 20.94 12.90
C TYR A 156 5.83 20.75 14.05
N THR A 157 5.47 19.94 15.06
CA THR A 157 6.44 19.55 16.11
C THR A 157 7.33 18.42 15.61
N SER A 158 8.53 18.28 16.16
CA SER A 158 9.47 17.18 15.86
C SER A 158 8.89 15.78 16.14
N ALA A 159 7.91 15.67 17.05
CA ALA A 159 7.22 14.41 17.34
C ALA A 159 6.24 14.00 16.22
N ASP A 160 5.57 14.97 15.59
CA ASP A 160 4.68 14.75 14.44
C ASP A 160 5.47 14.34 13.20
N PHE A 161 6.66 14.93 13.01
CA PHE A 161 7.63 14.46 12.02
C PHE A 161 7.97 12.98 12.21
N SER A 162 8.18 12.50 13.44
CA SER A 162 8.47 11.07 13.70
C SER A 162 7.33 10.11 13.29
N ARG A 163 6.07 10.57 13.29
CA ARG A 163 4.90 9.81 12.82
C ARG A 163 4.73 9.89 11.30
N ILE A 164 4.98 11.06 10.71
CA ILE A 164 5.05 11.24 9.25
C ILE A 164 6.16 10.35 8.65
N HIS A 165 7.30 10.24 9.34
CA HIS A 165 8.42 9.36 9.00
C HIS A 165 8.09 7.85 9.07
N GLN A 166 6.97 7.43 9.68
CA GLN A 166 6.63 6.00 9.77
C GLN A 166 6.01 5.43 8.50
N GLN A 167 5.27 6.22 7.71
CA GLN A 167 4.67 5.69 6.47
C GLN A 167 5.64 5.68 5.29
N GLY A 168 6.58 6.64 5.21
CA GLY A 168 7.71 6.62 4.27
C GLY A 168 7.33 6.51 2.79
N LEU A 169 6.12 6.89 2.41
CA LEU A 169 5.61 6.70 1.04
C LEU A 169 6.13 7.76 0.08
N PHE A 170 6.23 9.00 0.51
CA PHE A 170 6.65 10.18 -0.25
C PHE A 170 7.43 11.12 0.68
N GLY A 171 8.06 12.15 0.13
CA GLY A 171 8.85 13.10 0.91
C GLY A 171 8.08 14.33 1.38
N PRO A 172 8.77 15.27 2.04
CA PRO A 172 10.20 15.20 2.38
C PRO A 172 10.48 14.22 3.54
N VAL A 173 11.67 13.62 3.56
CA VAL A 173 12.17 12.81 4.68
C VAL A 173 13.63 13.14 4.98
N SER A 174 14.11 12.83 6.20
CA SER A 174 15.50 13.09 6.56
C SER A 174 16.48 12.16 5.82
N SER A 175 17.74 12.59 5.70
CA SER A 175 18.83 11.77 5.14
C SER A 175 19.01 10.44 5.86
N GLU A 176 18.85 10.43 7.19
CA GLU A 176 18.96 9.23 8.02
C GLU A 176 17.86 8.23 7.66
N ARG A 177 16.64 8.73 7.41
CA ARG A 177 15.53 7.88 6.96
C ARG A 177 15.80 7.28 5.58
N ILE A 178 16.33 8.07 4.65
CA ILE A 178 16.70 7.58 3.31
C ILE A 178 17.78 6.50 3.42
N HIS A 179 18.76 6.68 4.31
CA HIS A 179 19.79 5.68 4.56
C HIS A 179 19.20 4.38 5.12
N LEU A 180 18.30 4.45 6.11
CA LEU A 180 17.62 3.28 6.66
C LEU A 180 16.79 2.54 5.60
N GLU A 181 16.07 3.27 4.75
CA GLU A 181 15.29 2.67 3.67
C GLU A 181 16.18 2.02 2.61
N THR A 182 17.31 2.66 2.29
CA THR A 182 18.33 2.09 1.40
C THR A 182 18.88 0.78 1.95
N GLN A 183 19.27 0.75 3.23
CA GLN A 183 19.74 -0.47 3.88
C GLN A 183 18.70 -1.59 3.87
N ARG A 184 17.42 -1.27 4.07
CA ARG A 184 16.32 -2.25 3.99
C ARG A 184 16.21 -2.86 2.59
N ILE A 185 16.23 -2.05 1.53
CA ILE A 185 16.19 -2.53 0.15
C ILE A 185 17.40 -3.43 -0.16
N ILE A 186 18.59 -3.01 0.24
CA ILE A 186 19.83 -3.77 0.00
C ILE A 186 19.82 -5.11 0.73
N SER A 187 19.56 -5.09 2.05
CA SER A 187 19.51 -6.30 2.87
C SER A 187 18.49 -7.29 2.33
N LEU A 188 17.33 -6.78 1.89
CA LEU A 188 16.29 -7.61 1.30
C LEU A 188 16.69 -8.16 -0.07
N THR A 189 17.31 -7.36 -0.91
CA THR A 189 17.84 -7.77 -2.22
C THR A 189 18.86 -8.90 -2.06
N GLN A 190 19.82 -8.74 -1.16
CA GLN A 190 20.82 -9.78 -0.87
C GLN A 190 20.18 -11.04 -0.28
N SER A 191 19.24 -10.90 0.65
CA SER A 191 18.55 -12.02 1.28
C SER A 191 17.73 -12.83 0.28
N ILE A 192 16.94 -12.18 -0.59
CA ILE A 192 16.16 -12.86 -1.62
C ILE A 192 17.07 -13.46 -2.69
N SER A 193 18.18 -12.79 -3.05
CA SER A 193 19.15 -13.34 -4.01
C SER A 193 19.81 -14.62 -3.48
N SER A 194 20.08 -14.69 -2.18
CA SER A 194 20.79 -15.83 -1.57
C SER A 194 19.86 -16.96 -1.18
N ASN A 195 18.66 -16.63 -0.69
CA ASN A 195 17.74 -17.60 -0.05
C ASN A 195 16.41 -17.77 -0.78
N GLY A 196 16.17 -17.02 -1.85
CA GLY A 196 14.84 -16.88 -2.47
C GLY A 196 13.85 -16.13 -1.58
N TYR A 197 12.62 -15.96 -2.08
CA TYR A 197 11.55 -15.33 -1.30
C TYR A 197 11.03 -16.27 -0.20
N GLN A 198 11.32 -15.93 1.05
CA GLN A 198 10.90 -16.70 2.23
C GLN A 198 9.61 -16.13 2.84
N ARG A 199 8.55 -16.93 2.83
CA ARG A 199 7.24 -16.57 3.40
C ARG A 199 7.10 -17.07 4.82
N LYS A 200 6.45 -16.28 5.66
CA LYS A 200 6.10 -16.64 7.04
C LYS A 200 4.64 -16.28 7.31
N ASN A 201 3.95 -17.09 8.11
CA ASN A 201 2.57 -16.83 8.51
C ASN A 201 2.44 -15.79 9.65
N SER A 202 3.51 -15.06 9.97
CA SER A 202 3.46 -13.92 10.89
C SER A 202 2.81 -12.70 10.21
N TYR A 203 2.38 -11.73 11.02
CA TYR A 203 1.72 -10.51 10.56
C TYR A 203 2.50 -9.76 9.46
N ASP A 204 3.83 -9.68 9.58
CA ASP A 204 4.75 -9.09 8.58
C ASP A 204 5.58 -10.17 7.83
N GLY A 205 5.14 -11.42 7.88
CA GLY A 205 5.85 -12.55 7.29
C GLY A 205 5.59 -12.74 5.79
N ASP A 206 4.57 -12.09 5.24
CA ASP A 206 4.06 -12.29 3.88
C ASP A 206 3.79 -10.95 3.19
N ILE A 207 3.62 -10.94 1.88
CA ILE A 207 3.11 -9.77 1.15
C ILE A 207 1.59 -9.77 1.28
N ASN A 208 1.02 -8.74 1.92
CA ASN A 208 -0.43 -8.60 2.03
C ASN A 208 -0.94 -7.77 0.86
N ALA A 209 -2.02 -8.21 0.23
CA ALA A 209 -2.59 -7.56 -0.94
C ALA A 209 -4.08 -7.31 -0.81
N THR A 210 -4.51 -6.15 -1.30
CA THR A 210 -5.90 -5.87 -1.63
C THR A 210 -6.10 -6.12 -3.12
N ILE A 211 -7.10 -6.91 -3.48
CA ILE A 211 -7.45 -7.19 -4.88
C ILE A 211 -8.49 -6.17 -5.35
N LEU A 212 -8.25 -5.56 -6.50
CA LEU A 212 -9.20 -4.70 -7.20
C LEU A 212 -9.76 -5.45 -8.40
N ILE A 213 -11.08 -5.38 -8.59
CA ILE A 213 -11.80 -6.11 -9.64
C ILE A 213 -12.69 -5.13 -10.40
N ARG A 214 -12.43 -4.98 -11.70
CA ARG A 214 -13.31 -4.26 -12.63
C ARG A 214 -14.53 -5.08 -12.99
N ASP A 215 -15.56 -4.40 -13.46
CA ASP A 215 -16.80 -5.05 -13.89
C ASP A 215 -16.61 -5.94 -15.14
N ASP A 216 -15.61 -5.64 -15.97
CA ASP A 216 -15.17 -6.51 -17.07
C ASP A 216 -14.35 -7.74 -16.61
N GLY A 217 -14.06 -7.83 -15.32
CA GLY A 217 -13.33 -8.92 -14.68
C GLY A 217 -11.82 -8.78 -14.66
N GLN A 218 -11.25 -7.68 -15.17
CA GLN A 218 -9.82 -7.39 -14.99
C GLN A 218 -9.45 -7.29 -13.51
N VAL A 219 -8.26 -7.78 -13.17
CA VAL A 219 -7.74 -7.78 -11.80
C VAL A 219 -6.48 -6.94 -11.70
N ARG A 220 -6.39 -6.17 -10.61
CA ARG A 220 -5.16 -5.54 -10.11
C ARG A 220 -4.99 -5.87 -8.63
N TRP A 221 -3.77 -5.71 -8.11
CA TRP A 221 -3.53 -5.88 -6.69
C TRP A 221 -2.65 -4.78 -6.11
N LEU A 222 -3.00 -4.35 -4.90
CA LEU A 222 -2.30 -3.30 -4.17
C LEU A 222 -1.57 -3.91 -2.98
N THR A 223 -0.30 -3.57 -2.82
CA THR A 223 0.46 -4.02 -1.65
C THR A 223 0.04 -3.24 -0.41
N MET A 224 -0.45 -3.95 0.60
CA MET A 224 -0.83 -3.40 1.90
C MET A 224 0.24 -3.59 2.97
N ALA A 225 1.05 -4.64 2.84
CA ALA A 225 2.25 -4.90 3.63
C ALA A 225 3.26 -5.68 2.78
N GLY A 226 4.56 -5.52 3.06
CA GLY A 226 5.61 -6.10 2.20
C GLY A 226 5.88 -5.28 0.93
N VAL A 227 5.76 -3.96 1.02
CA VAL A 227 6.03 -2.99 -0.07
C VAL A 227 7.45 -3.16 -0.63
N HIS A 228 8.46 -3.29 0.23
CA HIS A 228 9.84 -3.55 -0.22
C HIS A 228 9.99 -4.92 -0.87
N ARG A 229 9.34 -5.95 -0.33
CA ARG A 229 9.42 -7.33 -0.82
C ARG A 229 8.85 -7.46 -2.23
N SER A 230 7.68 -6.90 -2.47
CA SER A 230 7.07 -6.88 -3.80
C SER A 230 7.91 -6.09 -4.81
N ALA A 231 8.46 -4.93 -4.42
CA ALA A 231 9.33 -4.12 -5.27
C ALA A 231 10.65 -4.84 -5.65
N VAL A 232 11.34 -5.44 -4.67
CA VAL A 232 12.58 -6.20 -4.93
C VAL A 232 12.30 -7.42 -5.82
N LEU A 233 11.20 -8.14 -5.61
CA LEU A 233 10.83 -9.27 -6.48
C LEU A 233 10.56 -8.82 -7.92
N ALA A 234 9.92 -7.65 -8.10
CA ALA A 234 9.73 -7.07 -9.43
C ALA A 234 11.07 -6.70 -10.09
N ALA A 235 11.99 -6.05 -9.35
CA ALA A 235 13.32 -5.71 -9.84
C ALA A 235 14.13 -6.96 -10.25
N MET A 236 13.98 -8.06 -9.50
CA MET A 236 14.59 -9.36 -9.82
C MET A 236 13.93 -10.11 -10.98
N GLY A 237 12.89 -9.54 -11.61
CA GLY A 237 12.25 -10.13 -12.78
C GLY A 237 11.26 -11.26 -12.49
N TYR A 238 10.80 -11.42 -11.24
CA TYR A 238 9.75 -12.38 -10.92
C TYR A 238 8.48 -12.05 -11.71
N LYS A 239 7.87 -13.05 -12.33
CA LYS A 239 6.63 -12.88 -13.11
C LYS A 239 5.37 -13.15 -12.31
N ILE A 240 5.46 -14.12 -11.39
CA ILE A 240 4.36 -14.56 -10.53
C ILE A 240 4.89 -14.62 -9.11
N ILE A 241 4.16 -14.02 -8.16
CA ILE A 241 4.49 -14.08 -6.74
C ILE A 241 3.27 -14.50 -5.92
N PRO A 242 3.48 -15.23 -4.82
CA PRO A 242 2.43 -15.49 -3.85
C PRO A 242 2.16 -14.24 -3.00
N VAL A 243 0.89 -13.90 -2.83
CA VAL A 243 0.41 -12.84 -1.92
C VAL A 243 -0.68 -13.38 -1.02
N ARG A 244 -0.78 -12.80 0.17
CA ARG A 244 -1.89 -12.99 1.10
C ARG A 244 -2.96 -11.96 0.78
N VAL A 245 -4.05 -12.41 0.20
CA VAL A 245 -5.21 -11.57 -0.07
C VAL A 245 -5.94 -11.30 1.24
N VAL A 246 -5.99 -10.03 1.63
CA VAL A 246 -6.63 -9.58 2.89
C VAL A 246 -7.92 -8.82 2.65
N GLN A 247 -8.15 -8.35 1.43
CA GLN A 247 -9.32 -7.57 1.04
C GLN A 247 -9.55 -7.72 -0.47
N ILE A 248 -10.82 -7.61 -0.87
CA ILE A 248 -11.24 -7.57 -2.28
C ILE A 248 -12.20 -6.41 -2.45
N ILE A 249 -12.03 -5.65 -3.52
CA ILE A 249 -12.80 -4.44 -3.82
C ILE A 249 -13.27 -4.52 -5.26
N PHE A 250 -14.58 -4.32 -5.44
CA PHE A 250 -15.23 -4.39 -6.74
C PHE A 250 -15.62 -3.00 -7.25
N GLU A 251 -15.44 -2.76 -8.54
CA GLU A 251 -15.82 -1.51 -9.22
C GLU A 251 -17.31 -1.18 -9.02
N HIS A 252 -18.23 -2.11 -9.28
CA HIS A 252 -19.67 -1.88 -9.07
C HIS A 252 -20.05 -1.47 -7.63
N SER A 253 -19.18 -1.67 -6.63
CA SER A 253 -19.45 -1.28 -5.25
C SER A 253 -19.08 0.17 -4.92
N ILE A 254 -18.50 0.94 -5.86
CA ILE A 254 -18.03 2.33 -5.64
C ILE A 254 -19.10 3.21 -4.96
N ARG A 255 -20.36 3.14 -5.40
CA ARG A 255 -21.48 3.92 -4.81
C ARG A 255 -21.72 3.62 -3.33
N THR A 256 -21.35 2.42 -2.90
CA THR A 256 -21.53 1.95 -1.52
C THR A 256 -20.28 2.10 -0.66
N TRP A 257 -19.18 2.62 -1.21
CA TRP A 257 -17.99 2.88 -0.41
C TRP A 257 -18.28 3.93 0.65
N SER A 258 -17.85 3.68 1.88
CA SER A 258 -18.11 4.59 3.00
C SER A 258 -17.67 6.02 2.72
N LYS A 259 -16.52 6.21 2.04
CA LYS A 259 -16.00 7.54 1.70
C LYS A 259 -16.81 8.25 0.61
N VAL A 260 -17.50 7.52 -0.25
CA VAL A 260 -18.45 8.09 -1.23
C VAL A 260 -19.75 8.47 -0.51
N ILE A 261 -20.32 7.56 0.28
CA ILE A 261 -21.53 7.82 1.08
C ILE A 261 -21.35 9.03 1.99
N ASN A 262 -20.18 9.14 2.63
CA ASN A 262 -19.87 10.22 3.57
C ASN A 262 -19.37 11.50 2.87
N GLY A 263 -19.38 11.56 1.53
CA GLY A 263 -19.06 12.75 0.75
C GLY A 263 -17.58 13.17 0.82
N TYR A 264 -16.67 12.26 1.15
CA TYR A 264 -15.23 12.49 0.98
C TYR A 264 -14.84 12.46 -0.51
N PHE A 265 -15.57 11.68 -1.29
CA PHE A 265 -15.51 11.62 -2.75
C PHE A 265 -16.88 11.83 -3.37
N SER A 266 -16.93 12.39 -4.57
CA SER A 266 -18.02 12.12 -5.50
C SER A 266 -17.86 10.70 -6.07
N GLU A 267 -18.94 10.12 -6.59
CA GLU A 267 -18.87 8.84 -7.31
C GLU A 267 -17.86 8.91 -8.48
N LYS A 268 -17.87 10.04 -9.21
CA LYS A 268 -16.91 10.34 -10.29
C LYS A 268 -15.46 10.31 -9.78
N GLY A 269 -15.17 10.97 -8.67
CA GLY A 269 -13.82 11.00 -8.09
C GLY A 269 -13.34 9.64 -7.61
N ALA A 270 -14.21 8.88 -6.95
CA ALA A 270 -13.87 7.52 -6.50
C ALA A 270 -13.64 6.57 -7.69
N LYS A 271 -14.42 6.70 -8.76
CA LYS A 271 -14.20 5.96 -10.00
C LYS A 271 -12.89 6.35 -10.69
N SER A 272 -12.59 7.64 -10.83
CA SER A 272 -11.31 8.10 -11.38
C SER A 272 -10.14 7.50 -10.62
N PHE A 273 -10.18 7.57 -9.28
CA PHE A 273 -9.15 6.99 -8.43
C PHE A 273 -8.99 5.47 -8.60
N PHE A 274 -10.09 4.74 -8.76
CA PHE A 274 -10.07 3.30 -9.04
C PHE A 274 -9.49 3.00 -10.43
N ASP A 275 -9.86 3.78 -11.44
CA ASP A 275 -9.44 3.58 -12.83
C ASP A 275 -7.94 3.80 -13.03
N HIS A 276 -7.29 4.66 -12.22
CA HIS A 276 -5.83 4.87 -12.28
C HIS A 276 -5.04 3.56 -12.16
N TYR A 277 -5.50 2.61 -11.36
CA TYR A 277 -4.85 1.31 -11.20
C TYR A 277 -4.92 0.44 -12.44
N PHE A 278 -5.94 0.64 -13.28
CA PHE A 278 -6.14 -0.16 -14.48
C PHE A 278 -5.49 0.47 -15.71
N HIS A 279 -5.41 1.80 -15.76
CA HIS A 279 -4.71 2.54 -16.81
C HIS A 279 -3.19 2.66 -16.56
N SER A 280 -2.71 2.23 -15.38
CA SER A 280 -1.30 2.39 -14.97
C SER A 280 -0.85 3.85 -14.98
N GLU A 281 -1.76 4.75 -14.59
CA GLU A 281 -1.50 6.17 -14.47
C GLU A 281 -0.77 6.46 -13.15
N TYR A 282 0.25 7.31 -13.23
CA TYR A 282 0.98 7.79 -12.07
C TYR A 282 0.40 9.13 -11.64
N PRO A 283 0.39 9.43 -10.33
CA PRO A 283 -0.12 10.70 -9.86
C PRO A 283 0.71 11.84 -10.45
N SER A 284 0.06 12.92 -10.85
CA SER A 284 0.71 14.08 -11.48
C SER A 284 1.89 14.65 -10.66
N ILE A 285 1.85 14.54 -9.33
CA ILE A 285 2.94 14.91 -8.42
C ILE A 285 4.25 14.11 -8.65
N ALA A 286 4.17 12.95 -9.31
CA ALA A 286 5.33 12.12 -9.62
C ALA A 286 5.95 12.41 -11.01
N LYS A 287 5.45 13.40 -11.76
CA LYS A 287 5.94 13.70 -13.12
C LYS A 287 7.44 14.01 -13.16
N GLU A 288 7.95 14.81 -12.22
CA GLU A 288 9.39 15.12 -12.13
C GLU A 288 10.22 13.85 -11.95
N TRP A 289 9.79 12.98 -11.01
CA TRP A 289 10.41 11.68 -10.78
C TRP A 289 10.47 10.80 -12.04
N LEU A 290 9.43 10.83 -12.87
CA LEU A 290 9.31 10.02 -14.09
C LEU A 290 10.15 10.55 -15.26
N ASN A 291 10.25 11.87 -15.40
CA ASN A 291 10.91 12.50 -16.55
C ASN A 291 12.44 12.31 -16.56
N GLU A 292 13.06 12.11 -15.40
CA GLU A 292 14.51 11.98 -15.28
C GLU A 292 15.00 10.52 -15.44
N SER A 293 14.39 9.76 -16.35
CA SER A 293 14.72 8.35 -16.58
C SER A 293 15.99 8.11 -17.43
N THR A 294 16.81 9.14 -17.64
CA THR A 294 17.94 9.17 -18.59
C THR A 294 19.33 9.31 -17.95
N PHE A 295 19.60 8.66 -16.80
CA PHE A 295 20.94 8.60 -16.20
C PHE A 295 21.44 7.18 -16.00
#